data_AF-A0A836CKJ8-F1
#
_entry.id   AF-A0A836CKJ8-F1
#
_cell.length_a   1.000
_cell.length_b   1.000
_cell.length_c   1.000
_cell.angle_alpha   90.00
_cell.angle_beta   90.00
_cell.angle_gamma   90.00
#
_symmetry.space_group_name_H-M   'P 1'
#
loop_
_entity.id
_entity.type
_entity.pdbx_description
1 polymer ?
#
loop_
_entity_poly.entity_id
_entity_poly.type
_entity_poly.pdbx_seq_one_letter_code
_entity_poly.pdbx_strand_id
1 'polypeptide(L)' 'RFCHQLDFATSGILVVGKTREAAGACARLFRDRLAKKQYMAVVYGWPEWDNVEVDAAIDATEGFRCIPSSILS' A
#
# COMPACT_ATOMS: atom_id res chain seq x y z
N ARG A 1 -13.05 2.17 16.52
CA ARG A 1 -11.70 1.53 16.46
C ARG A 1 -11.20 1.61 15.02
N PHE A 2 -9.93 1.96 14.80
CA PHE A 2 -9.34 1.94 13.47
C PHE A 2 -9.27 0.51 12.94
N CYS A 3 -9.68 0.30 11.69
CA CYS A 3 -9.69 -1.02 11.06
C CYS A 3 -8.40 -1.32 10.30
N HIS A 4 -7.66 -0.28 9.95
CA HIS A 4 -6.32 -0.33 9.36
C HIS A 4 -5.56 0.94 9.76
N GLN A 5 -4.28 1.02 9.39
CA GLN A 5 -3.45 2.21 9.59
C GLN A 5 -3.22 2.92 8.25
N LEU A 6 -2.78 4.18 8.36
CA LEU A 6 -2.32 5.02 7.26
C LEU A 6 -1.10 5.77 7.78
N ASP A 7 -0.04 5.89 6.98
CA ASP A 7 1.17 6.60 7.40
C ASP A 7 0.90 8.09 7.60
N PHE A 8 1.68 8.73 8.45
CA PHE A 8 1.49 10.15 8.80
C PHE A 8 1.46 11.08 7.57
N ALA A 9 2.36 10.85 6.62
CA ALA A 9 2.47 11.65 5.39
C ALA A 9 1.55 11.17 4.26
N THR A 10 0.66 10.21 4.52
CA THR A 10 -0.28 9.70 3.52
C THR A 10 -1.69 10.22 3.82
N SER A 11 -2.28 10.93 2.85
CA SER A 11 -3.68 11.32 2.90
C SER A 11 -4.58 10.21 2.35
N GLY A 12 -5.88 10.28 2.64
CA GLY A 12 -6.87 9.40 2.02
C GLY A 12 -7.88 8.82 2.99
N ILE A 13 -8.36 7.62 2.66
CA ILE A 13 -9.46 6.96 3.36
C ILE A 13 -8.91 6.19 4.56
N LEU A 14 -9.44 6.50 5.76
CA LEU A 14 -9.18 5.76 6.99
C LEU A 14 -10.49 5.20 7.54
N VAL A 15 -10.60 3.87 7.61
CA VAL A 15 -11.85 3.19 8.02
C VAL A 15 -11.89 3.02 9.54
N VAL A 16 -12.99 3.48 10.14
CA VAL A 16 -13.26 3.37 11.58
C VAL A 16 -14.53 2.58 11.84
N GLY A 17 -14.41 1.44 12.53
CA GLY A 17 -15.55 0.68 13.01
C GLY A 17 -16.21 1.37 14.22
N LYS A 18 -17.48 1.77 14.06
CA LYS A 18 -18.29 2.43 15.12
C LYS A 18 -18.77 1.46 16.20
N THR A 19 -18.87 0.16 15.89
CA THR A 19 -19.20 -0.90 16.85
C THR A 19 -18.10 -1.96 16.90
N ARG A 20 -18.15 -2.82 17.91
CA ARG A 20 -17.17 -3.93 18.06
C ARG A 20 -17.32 -4.93 16.93
N GLU A 21 -18.55 -5.23 16.54
CA GLU A 21 -18.91 -6.18 15.48
C GLU A 21 -18.40 -5.67 14.12
N ALA A 22 -18.67 -4.40 13.81
CA ALA A 22 -18.23 -3.78 12.57
C ALA A 22 -16.70 -3.68 12.48
N ALA A 23 -16.03 -3.29 13.57
CA ALA A 23 -14.56 -3.27 13.62
C ALA A 23 -13.96 -4.67 13.41
N GLY A 24 -14.56 -5.70 14.04
CA GLY A 24 -14.12 -7.08 13.87
C GLY A 24 -14.33 -7.62 12.45
N ALA A 25 -15.47 -7.31 11.83
CA ALA A 25 -15.74 -7.69 10.44
C ALA A 25 -14.78 -7.00 9.46
N CYS A 26 -14.54 -5.70 9.64
CA CYS A 26 -13.63 -4.95 8.78
C CYS A 26 -12.19 -5.45 8.93
N ALA A 27 -11.71 -5.69 10.15
CA ALA A 27 -10.37 -6.23 10.39
C ALA A 27 -10.14 -7.58 9.70
N ARG A 28 -11.15 -8.45 9.62
CA ARG A 28 -11.09 -9.70 8.85
C ARG A 28 -10.81 -9.46 7.37
N LEU A 29 -11.52 -8.52 6.74
CA LEU A 29 -11.32 -8.21 5.32
C LEU A 29 -9.89 -7.74 5.00
N PHE A 30 -9.28 -6.96 5.90
CA PHE A 30 -7.88 -6.53 5.74
C PHE A 30 -6.89 -7.68 5.95
N ARG A 31 -7.09 -8.50 7.00
CA ARG A 31 -6.24 -9.66 7.30
C ARG A 31 -6.26 -10.70 6.18
N ASP A 32 -7.45 -10.99 5.66
CA ASP A 32 -7.67 -12.04 4.68
C ASP A 32 -7.39 -11.53 3.24
N ARG A 33 -6.82 -10.32 3.10
CA ARG A 33 -6.47 -9.64 1.84
C ARG A 33 -7.64 -9.45 0.85
N LEU A 34 -8.87 -9.39 1.37
CA LEU A 34 -10.08 -9.16 0.57
C LEU A 34 -10.36 -7.67 0.32
N ALA A 35 -9.79 -6.79 1.16
CA ALA A 35 -9.88 -5.35 0.96
C ALA A 35 -9.03 -4.90 -0.24
N LYS A 36 -9.68 -4.38 -1.28
CA LYS A 36 -9.02 -3.74 -2.43
C LYS A 36 -8.67 -2.29 -2.09
N LYS A 37 -7.44 -1.87 -2.37
CA LYS A 37 -6.94 -0.52 -2.09
C LYS A 37 -6.31 0.05 -3.36
N GLN A 38 -6.58 1.31 -3.64
CA GLN A 38 -5.98 2.05 -4.74
C GLN A 38 -5.47 3.37 -4.18
N TYR A 39 -4.26 3.76 -4.59
CA TYR A 39 -3.59 4.96 -4.15
C TYR A 39 -3.16 5.77 -5.37
N MET A 40 -3.17 7.08 -5.23
CA MET A 40 -2.55 7.99 -6.19
C MET A 40 -1.30 8.58 -5.56
N ALA A 41 -0.23 8.65 -6.34
CA ALA A 41 1.05 9.20 -5.91
C ALA A 41 1.63 10.06 -7.04
N VAL A 42 2.34 11.11 -6.64
CA VAL A 42 3.26 11.83 -7.52
C VAL A 42 4.63 11.19 -7.35
N VAL A 43 5.24 10.76 -8.46
CA VAL A 43 6.54 10.08 -8.45
C VAL A 43 7.64 10.98 -9.00
N TYR A 44 8.88 10.64 -8.68
CA TYR A 44 10.04 11.30 -9.26
C TYR A 44 10.28 10.81 -10.70
N GLY A 45 10.47 11.74 -11.64
CA GLY A 45 10.69 11.43 -13.05
C GLY A 45 9.40 11.12 -13.82
N TRP A 46 9.56 10.67 -15.06
CA TRP A 46 8.46 10.25 -15.92
C TRP A 46 8.61 8.75 -16.22
N PRO A 47 7.71 7.89 -15.71
CA PRO A 47 7.75 6.46 -16.04
C PRO A 47 7.65 6.23 -17.55
N GLU A 48 8.50 5.35 -18.09
CA GLU A 48 8.46 4.92 -19.50
C GLU A 48 7.43 3.80 -19.75
N TRP A 49 6.68 3.41 -18.72
CA TRP A 49 5.69 2.35 -18.74
C TRP A 49 4.31 2.88 -18.36
N ASP A 50 3.26 2.31 -18.95
CA ASP A 50 1.87 2.62 -18.60
C ASP A 50 1.40 1.84 -17.37
N ASN A 51 1.86 0.58 -17.22
CA ASN A 51 1.55 -0.29 -16.10
C ASN A 51 2.77 -1.15 -15.76
N VAL A 52 3.03 -1.34 -14.47
CA VAL A 52 4.09 -2.22 -13.96
C VAL A 52 3.58 -3.00 -12.75
N GLU A 53 3.97 -4.26 -12.65
CA GLU A 53 3.83 -5.05 -11.43
C GLU A 53 5.19 -5.12 -10.74
N VAL A 54 5.21 -4.86 -9.44
CA VAL A 54 6.45 -4.84 -8.65
C VAL A 54 6.39 -5.97 -7.63
N ASP A 55 7.13 -7.04 -7.90
CA ASP A 55 7.29 -8.18 -6.99
C ASP A 55 8.71 -8.18 -6.42
N ALA A 56 8.92 -7.37 -5.39
CA ALA A 56 10.18 -7.24 -4.69
C ALA A 56 9.95 -7.36 -3.18
N ALA A 57 10.79 -8.13 -2.50
CA ALA A 57 10.75 -8.27 -1.05
C ALA A 57 11.06 -6.92 -0.39
N ILE A 58 10.29 -6.55 0.63
CA ILE A 58 10.55 -5.38 1.45
C ILE A 58 11.31 -5.86 2.68
N ASP A 59 12.59 -5.50 2.79
CA ASP A 59 13.36 -5.65 4.03
C ASP A 59 13.39 -4.34 4.83
N ALA A 60 13.76 -4.41 6.11
CA ALA A 60 13.75 -3.27 7.03
C ALA A 60 15.08 -2.50 7.06
N THR A 61 16.06 -2.90 6.25
CA THR A 61 17.48 -2.53 6.35
C THR A 61 17.95 -1.68 5.17
N GLU A 62 17.38 -1.86 3.98
CA GLU A 62 17.66 -1.04 2.80
C GLU A 62 16.36 -0.44 2.25
N GLY A 63 16.34 0.89 2.11
CA GLY A 63 15.22 1.59 1.49
C GLY A 63 15.00 1.11 0.06
N PHE A 64 13.73 0.93 -0.34
CA PHE A 64 13.35 0.44 -1.66
C PHE A 64 14.00 1.28 -2.78
N ARG A 65 14.93 0.70 -3.54
CA ARG A 65 15.41 1.30 -4.80
C ARG A 65 14.62 0.70 -5.95
N CYS A 66 13.83 1.53 -6.61
CA CYS A 66 13.32 1.20 -7.93
C CYS A 66 14.50 1.28 -8.91
N ILE A 67 15.17 0.15 -9.15
CA ILE A 67 16.26 0.06 -10.14
C ILE A 67 15.60 -0.22 -11.50
N PRO A 68 15.77 0.65 -12.51
CA PRO A 68 15.28 0.37 -13.85
C PRO A 68 15.83 -0.97 -14.36
N SER A 69 14.97 -1.75 -15.02
CA SER A 69 15.32 -3.07 -15.56
C SER A 69 16.51 -3.02 -16.56
N SER A 70 16.83 -1.84 -17.09
CA SER A 70 17.99 -1.58 -17.96
C SER A 70 19.37 -1.60 -17.25
N ILE A 71 19.42 -1.63 -15.92
CA ILE A 71 20.67 -1.62 -15.15
C ILE A 71 20.99 -3.01 -14.53
N LEU A 72 20.10 -3.99 -14.72
CA LEU A 72 20.36 -5.39 -14.35
C LEU A 72 20.84 -6.17 -15.58
N SER A 73 22.09 -5.94 -15.99
CA SER A 73 22.85 -6.79 -16.91
C SER A 73 24.18 -7.20 -16.30
#